data_AF-A0A3N5QA95-F1
#
_entry.id   AF-A0A3N5QA95-F1
#
_cell.length_a   1.000
_cell.length_b   1.000
_cell.length_c   1.000
_cell.angle_alpha   90.00
_cell.angle_beta   90.00
_cell.angle_gamma   90.00
#
_symmetry.space_group_name_H-M   'P 1'
#
loop_
_entity.id
_entity.type
_entity.pdbx_description
1 polymer ?
#
loop_
_entity_poly.entity_id
_entity_poly.type
_entity_poly.pdbx_seq_one_letter_code
_entity_poly.pdbx_strand_id
1 'polypeptide(L)'
;MLKRITSLSFSLSKSIIKYFRRKKYGRISPQQELSDLEKKILEEISVGKSYHTIADELSITSDDVQKHIRIIYEKLQKKEK
;
A
#
# COMPACT_ATOMS: atom_id res chain seq x y z
N MET A 1 -5.61 17.35 -18.67
CA MET A 1 -4.27 16.78 -18.90
C MET A 1 -4.15 15.52 -18.06
N LEU A 2 -4.58 14.36 -18.61
CA LEU A 2 -4.58 13.08 -17.89
C LEU A 2 -3.15 12.59 -17.76
N LYS A 3 -2.55 12.85 -16.58
CA LYS A 3 -1.22 12.38 -16.22
C LYS A 3 -1.31 10.85 -16.17
N ARG A 4 -0.85 10.21 -17.25
CA ARG A 4 -0.63 8.77 -17.34
C ARG A 4 -0.03 8.31 -16.01
N ILE A 5 -0.69 7.37 -15.34
CA ILE A 5 -0.21 6.70 -14.14
C ILE A 5 0.94 5.78 -14.58
N THR A 6 2.07 6.40 -14.91
CA THR A 6 3.32 5.70 -15.11
C THR A 6 3.86 5.35 -13.74
N SER A 7 3.96 4.04 -13.49
CA SER A 7 4.79 3.45 -12.46
C SER A 7 4.32 3.72 -11.03
N LEU A 8 3.54 2.79 -10.46
CA LEU A 8 3.91 2.32 -9.12
C LEU A 8 5.41 2.04 -9.23
N SER A 9 6.23 2.90 -8.61
CA SER A 9 7.69 2.85 -8.74
C SER A 9 8.12 1.40 -8.75
N PHE A 10 8.89 0.97 -9.75
CA PHE A 10 9.25 -0.44 -9.95
C PHE A 10 9.72 -1.15 -8.66
N SER A 11 10.34 -0.39 -7.75
CA SER A 11 10.73 -0.81 -6.39
C SER A 11 9.54 -1.17 -5.49
N LEU A 12 8.43 -0.43 -5.53
CA LEU A 12 7.21 -0.70 -4.79
C LEU A 12 6.53 -1.97 -5.30
N SER A 13 6.37 -2.09 -6.61
CA SER A 13 5.80 -3.28 -7.25
C SER A 13 6.54 -4.56 -6.84
N LYS A 14 7.88 -4.52 -6.81
CA LYS A 14 8.71 -5.62 -6.30
C LYS A 14 8.48 -5.90 -4.80
N SER A 15 8.34 -4.86 -4.00
CA SER A 15 8.11 -4.98 -2.56
C SER A 15 6.76 -5.62 -2.24
N ILE A 16 5.73 -5.28 -3.02
CA ILE A 16 4.39 -5.89 -2.95
C ILE A 16 4.47 -7.39 -3.26
N ILE A 17 5.11 -7.77 -4.38
CA ILE A 17 5.29 -9.18 -4.75
C ILE A 17 6.08 -9.94 -3.67
N LYS A 18 7.17 -9.35 -3.15
CA LYS A 18 7.96 -9.93 -2.06
C LYS A 18 7.12 -10.12 -0.79
N TYR A 19 6.27 -9.16 -0.46
CA TYR A 19 5.34 -9.24 0.67
C TYR A 19 4.37 -10.42 0.51
N PHE A 20 3.62 -10.49 -0.59
CA PHE A 20 2.65 -11.58 -0.80
C PHE A 20 3.32 -12.96 -0.84
N ARG A 21 4.52 -13.06 -1.41
CA ARG A 21 5.31 -14.30 -1.35
C ARG A 21 5.69 -14.66 0.09
N ARG A 22 6.21 -13.72 0.88
CA ARG A 22 6.53 -13.95 2.30
C ARG A 22 5.29 -14.37 3.11
N LYS A 23 4.15 -13.74 2.85
CA LYS A 23 2.87 -14.08 3.48
C LYS A 23 2.48 -15.53 3.21
N LYS A 24 2.56 -15.97 1.95
CA LYS A 24 2.23 -17.35 1.53
C LYS A 24 3.06 -18.42 2.25
N TYR A 25 4.32 -18.12 2.58
CA TYR A 25 5.22 -19.03 3.29
C TYR A 25 5.28 -18.80 4.81
N GLY A 26 4.36 -18.02 5.39
CA GLY A 26 4.34 -17.76 6.84
C GLY A 26 5.55 -16.97 7.36
N ARG A 27 6.26 -16.23 6.49
CA ARG A 27 7.48 -15.46 6.82
C ARG A 27 7.20 -13.98 7.10
N ILE A 28 6.03 -13.68 7.63
CA ILE A 28 5.60 -12.32 7.99
C ILE A 28 5.27 -12.32 9.48
N SER A 29 5.90 -11.41 10.22
CA SER A 29 5.53 -11.17 11.61
C SER A 29 4.21 -10.40 11.69
N PRO A 30 3.42 -10.51 12.78
CA PRO A 30 2.17 -9.76 12.95
C PRO A 30 2.31 -8.25 12.72
N GLN A 31 3.45 -7.66 13.10
CA GLN A 31 3.74 -6.22 12.93
C GLN A 31 3.96 -5.83 11.47
N GLN A 32 4.28 -6.80 10.60
CA GLN A 32 4.47 -6.59 9.16
C GLN A 32 3.17 -6.85 8.38
N GLU A 33 2.13 -7.41 9.01
CA GLU A 33 0.89 -7.69 8.32
C GLU A 33 0.13 -6.41 7.99
N LEU A 34 -0.40 -6.34 6.76
CA LEU A 34 -1.26 -5.25 6.36
C LEU A 34 -2.64 -5.45 6.99
N SER A 35 -3.18 -4.40 7.61
CA SER A 35 -4.57 -4.39 8.08
C SER A 35 -5.53 -4.39 6.90
N ASP A 36 -6.81 -4.66 7.13
CA ASP A 36 -7.80 -4.67 6.05
C ASP A 36 -7.99 -3.28 5.44
N LEU A 37 -7.89 -2.22 6.25
CA LEU A 37 -7.89 -0.85 5.75
C LEU A 37 -6.67 -0.57 4.86
N GLU A 38 -5.48 -1.00 5.29
CA GLU A 38 -4.25 -0.83 4.51
C GLU A 38 -4.28 -1.61 3.19
N LYS A 39 -4.83 -2.82 3.17
CA LYS A 39 -5.05 -3.59 1.94
C LYS A 39 -5.97 -2.85 0.98
N LYS A 40 -7.08 -2.31 1.50
CA LYS A 40 -8.06 -1.61 0.69
C LYS A 40 -7.49 -0.33 0.10
N ILE A 41 -6.78 0.47 0.91
CA ILE A 41 -6.05 1.65 0.42
C ILE A 41 -5.05 1.27 -0.68
N LEU A 42 -4.30 0.17 -0.50
CA LEU A 42 -3.35 -0.30 -1.51
C LEU A 42 -4.04 -0.72 -2.83
N GLU A 43 -5.21 -1.36 -2.74
CA GLU A 43 -6.03 -1.75 -3.89
C GLU A 43 -6.52 -0.52 -4.67
N GLU A 44 -7.07 0.48 -3.98
CA GLU A 44 -7.56 1.71 -4.62
C GLU A 44 -6.44 2.52 -5.29
N ILE A 45 -5.24 2.53 -4.68
CA ILE A 45 -4.05 3.13 -5.30
C ILE A 45 -3.64 2.37 -6.56
N SER A 46 -3.77 1.04 -6.56
CA SER A 46 -3.36 0.20 -7.69
C SER A 46 -4.20 0.45 -8.95
N VAL A 47 -5.46 0.84 -8.79
CA VAL A 47 -6.37 1.22 -9.89
C VAL A 47 -6.28 2.70 -10.25
N GLY A 48 -5.44 3.47 -9.55
CA GLY A 48 -5.15 4.87 -9.89
C GLY A 48 -6.08 5.90 -9.25
N LYS A 49 -6.80 5.56 -8.18
CA LYS A 49 -7.63 6.55 -7.48
C LYS A 49 -6.77 7.58 -6.76
N SER A 50 -7.27 8.81 -6.71
CA SER A 50 -6.63 9.90 -5.97
C SER A 50 -6.82 9.74 -4.47
N TYR A 51 -5.94 10.33 -3.65
CA TYR A 51 -6.06 10.26 -2.19
C TYR A 51 -7.38 10.85 -1.68
N HIS A 52 -7.88 11.90 -2.34
CA HIS A 52 -9.18 12.48 -2.01
C HIS A 52 -10.33 11.52 -2.31
N THR A 53 -10.28 10.82 -3.46
CA THR A 53 -11.28 9.80 -3.82
C THR A 53 -11.28 8.65 -2.82
N ILE A 54 -10.10 8.17 -2.44
CA ILE A 54 -9.93 7.10 -1.45
C ILE A 54 -10.45 7.53 -0.08
N ALA A 55 -10.16 8.78 0.33
CA ALA A 55 -10.63 9.35 1.57
C ALA A 55 -12.16 9.39 1.65
N ASP A 56 -12.80 9.83 0.56
CA ASP A 56 -14.26 9.86 0.42
C ASP A 56 -14.87 8.46 0.50
N GLU A 57 -14.35 7.50 -0.27
CA GLU A 57 -14.90 6.12 -0.31
C GLU A 57 -14.70 5.33 0.99
N LEU A 58 -13.65 5.64 1.74
CA LEU A 58 -13.34 4.98 3.01
C LEU A 58 -13.82 5.78 4.22
N SER A 59 -14.48 6.93 4.01
CA SER A 59 -14.94 7.84 5.07
C SER A 59 -13.83 8.22 6.06
N ILE A 60 -12.64 8.52 5.54
CA ILE A 60 -11.46 8.98 6.30
C ILE A 60 -10.93 10.29 5.72
N THR A 61 -9.94 10.93 6.35
CA THR A 61 -9.35 12.14 5.80
C THR A 61 -8.27 11.83 4.77
N SER A 62 -7.97 12.77 3.87
CA SER A 62 -6.83 12.64 2.95
C SER A 62 -5.49 12.54 3.70
N ASP A 63 -5.38 13.13 4.89
CA ASP A 63 -4.20 13.00 5.76
C ASP A 63 -4.06 11.58 6.30
N ASP A 64 -5.17 10.97 6.74
CA ASP A 64 -5.21 9.56 7.15
C ASP A 64 -4.78 8.63 6.00
N VAL A 65 -5.25 8.89 4.77
CA VAL A 65 -4.80 8.14 3.59
C VAL A 65 -3.28 8.22 3.44
N GLN A 66 -2.68 9.42 3.53
CA GLN A 66 -1.22 9.58 3.44
C GLN A 66 -0.49 8.84 4.56
N LYS A 67 -1.01 8.91 5.79
CA LYS A 67 -0.46 8.20 6.95
C LYS A 67 -0.50 6.70 6.74
N HIS A 68 -1.62 6.14 6.28
CA HIS A 68 -1.74 4.72 5.97
C HIS A 68 -0.80 4.29 4.84
N ILE A 69 -0.66 5.11 3.79
CA ILE A 69 0.30 4.86 2.70
C ILE A 69 1.73 4.75 3.26
N ARG A 70 2.14 5.65 4.14
CA ARG A 70 3.46 5.59 4.78
C ARG A 70 3.66 4.29 5.56
N ILE A 71 2.66 3.88 6.35
CA ILE A 71 2.72 2.63 7.12
C ILE A 71 2.82 1.41 6.18
N ILE A 72 2.05 1.41 5.08
CA ILE A 72 2.14 0.36 4.04
C ILE A 72 3.57 0.28 3.50
N TYR A 73 4.19 1.41 3.15
CA TYR A 73 5.58 1.42 2.70
C TYR A 73 6.54 0.86 3.75
N GLU A 74 6.39 1.24 5.02
CA GLU A 74 7.25 0.74 6.10
C GLU A 74 7.12 -0.79 6.29
N LYS A 75 5.88 -1.31 6.21
CA LYS A 75 5.61 -2.76 6.27
C LYS A 75 6.16 -3.52 5.06
N LEU A 76 6.05 -2.94 3.86
CA LEU A 76 6.53 -3.54 2.62
C LEU A 76 8.06 -3.50 2.49
N GLN A 77 8.69 -2.37 2.83
CA GLN A 77 10.11 -2.09 2.59
C GLN A 77 11.05 -2.58 3.68
N LYS A 78 10.59 -2.93 4.89
CA LYS A 78 11.49 -3.29 5.99
C LYS A 78 12.50 -4.33 5.52
N LYS A 79 13.75 -3.86 5.38
CA LYS A 79 14.93 -4.64 5.02
C LYS A 79 15.06 -5.74 6.07
N GLU A 80 15.24 -6.96 5.60
CA GLU A 80 15.82 -8.02 6.43
C GLU A 80 17.11 -7.43 7.00
N LYS A 81 17.13 -7.21 8.32
CA LYS A 81 18.29 -6.70 9.04
C LYS A 81 19.17 -7.88 9.40
#